data_AF-A0A853J742-F1
#
_entry.id   AF-A0A853J742-F1
#
_cell.length_a   1.000
_cell.length_b   1.000
_cell.length_c   1.000
_cell.angle_alpha   90.00
_cell.angle_beta   90.00
_cell.angle_gamma   90.00
#
_symmetry.space_group_name_H-M   'P 1'
#
loop_
_entity.id
_entity.type
_entity.pdbx_description
1 polymer ?
#
loop_
_entity_poly.entity_id
_entity_poly.type
_entity_poly.pdbx_seq_one_letter_code
_entity_poly.pdbx_strand_id
1 'polypeptide(L)'
;MSRLMLVLVLLAGCGELPAPADARDGAISPPGGLSPVPGGGQFCTLMGGVRGELCAYRIVELESLQGEEVGVMVDGHLHRSEGGLVVTAEPGGTGPAVRLGEIKQPPNDADYIQSILGAKVHVRGIYRADVREIVVYDLGWVEKPDPRTN
;
A
#
# COMPACT_ATOMS: atom_id res chain seq x y z
N MET A 1 57.27 -17.30 36.20
CA MET A 1 57.21 -16.12 35.32
C MET A 1 55.90 -15.41 35.60
N SER A 2 55.95 -14.28 36.33
CA SER A 2 54.80 -13.49 36.71
C SER A 2 55.26 -12.03 36.76
N ARG A 3 54.66 -11.16 35.95
CA ARG A 3 54.88 -9.72 35.99
C ARG A 3 53.54 -9.00 35.89
N LEU A 4 53.14 -8.46 37.04
CA LEU A 4 52.20 -7.37 37.18
C LEU A 4 52.58 -6.21 36.26
N MET A 5 51.60 -5.59 35.60
CA MET A 5 51.52 -4.13 35.57
C MET A 5 50.09 -3.69 35.27
N LEU A 6 49.42 -3.21 36.32
CA LEU A 6 48.15 -2.50 36.25
C LEU A 6 48.51 -1.00 36.19
N VAL A 7 48.10 -0.29 35.16
CA VAL A 7 48.23 1.17 35.07
C VAL A 7 46.83 1.77 35.04
N LEU A 8 46.50 2.47 36.13
CA LEU A 8 45.34 3.35 36.26
C LEU A 8 45.69 4.71 35.66
N VAL A 9 44.89 5.24 34.75
CA VAL A 9 44.91 6.66 34.40
C VAL A 9 43.49 7.21 34.51
N LEU A 10 43.27 8.04 35.53
CA LEU A 10 42.17 8.99 35.63
C LEU A 10 42.62 10.30 34.96
N LEU A 11 41.79 10.82 34.06
CA LEU A 11 41.82 12.23 33.67
C LEU A 11 40.40 12.80 33.75
N ALA A 12 40.29 13.85 34.55
CA ALA A 12 39.09 14.62 34.85
C ALA A 12 38.95 15.82 33.90
N GLY A 13 37.72 16.35 33.82
CA GLY A 13 37.38 17.64 33.21
C GLY A 13 36.61 17.49 31.90
N CYS A 14 35.53 18.21 31.62
CA CYS A 14 34.85 19.32 32.29
C CYS A 14 33.35 19.19 31.96
N GLY A 15 32.50 19.68 32.86
CA GLY A 15 31.06 19.72 32.65
C GLY A 15 30.64 20.74 31.60
N GLU A 16 29.44 20.55 31.05
CA GLU A 16 28.45 21.59 30.84
C GLU A 16 27.12 20.90 30.48
N LEU A 17 26.14 21.05 31.37
CA LEU A 17 24.72 20.82 31.08
C LEU A 17 24.15 22.16 30.60
N PRO A 18 23.32 22.17 29.55
CA PRO A 18 21.93 22.54 29.83
C PRO A 18 20.88 21.69 29.09
N ALA A 19 19.92 21.22 29.89
CA ALA A 19 18.48 21.12 29.66
C ALA A 19 17.87 20.20 28.56
N PRO A 20 16.62 19.74 28.80
CA PRO A 20 16.17 18.39 28.47
C PRO A 20 15.33 18.32 27.19
N ALA A 21 15.34 17.16 26.55
CA ALA A 21 14.26 16.75 25.66
C ALA A 21 13.63 15.46 26.20
N ASP A 22 12.39 15.64 26.65
CA ASP A 22 11.37 14.63 26.91
C ASP A 22 11.19 13.61 25.76
N ALA A 23 10.38 12.58 26.07
CA ALA A 23 9.86 11.51 25.22
C ALA A 23 10.73 10.24 25.18
N ARG A 24 10.58 9.33 26.16
CA ARG A 24 9.50 8.33 26.29
C ARG A 24 9.48 7.26 25.18
N ASP A 25 9.43 6.04 25.71
CA ASP A 25 8.90 4.80 25.14
C ASP A 25 9.77 4.02 24.16
N GLY A 26 10.34 2.94 24.72
CA GLY A 26 10.78 1.79 23.96
C GLY A 26 9.64 1.21 23.15
N ALA A 27 9.70 1.40 21.83
CA ALA A 27 8.85 0.70 20.89
C ALA A 27 9.46 -0.68 20.59
N ILE A 28 8.81 -1.71 21.12
CA ILE A 28 8.99 -3.10 20.70
C ILE A 28 8.66 -3.17 19.21
N SER A 29 9.63 -3.55 18.37
CA SER A 29 9.41 -3.75 16.94
C SER A 29 8.53 -4.99 16.71
N PRO A 30 7.42 -4.92 15.95
CA PRO A 30 6.69 -6.13 15.55
C PRO A 30 7.49 -6.91 14.48
N PRO A 31 7.35 -8.26 14.44
CA PRO A 31 8.00 -9.08 13.43
C PRO A 31 7.21 -8.97 12.11
N GLY A 32 7.82 -8.30 11.14
CA GLY A 32 7.24 -8.07 9.81
C GLY A 32 7.84 -6.79 9.25
N GLY A 33 8.99 -6.92 8.59
CA GLY A 33 9.76 -5.78 8.07
C GLY A 33 8.94 -4.98 7.06
N LEU A 34 8.35 -3.88 7.53
CA LEU A 34 7.79 -2.83 6.70
C LEU A 34 8.98 -2.00 6.19
N SER A 35 9.35 -2.18 4.93
CA SER A 35 10.39 -1.35 4.32
C SER A 35 9.75 -0.09 3.73
N PRO A 36 10.17 1.12 4.13
CA PRO A 36 9.76 2.35 3.47
C PRO A 36 10.40 2.44 2.08
N VAL A 37 9.62 2.74 1.04
CA VAL A 37 10.17 3.07 -0.29
C VAL A 37 10.58 4.56 -0.33
N PRO A 38 11.77 4.92 -0.86
CA PRO A 38 12.17 6.31 -0.99
C PRO A 38 11.30 7.04 -2.02
N GLY A 39 10.56 8.07 -1.58
CA GLY A 39 9.69 8.87 -2.46
C GLY A 39 8.36 9.31 -1.83
N GLY A 40 8.00 8.74 -0.67
CA GLY A 40 6.85 9.14 0.12
C GLY A 40 5.72 8.12 0.07
N GLY A 41 5.25 7.71 1.25
CA GLY A 41 3.94 7.10 1.49
C GLY A 41 3.67 5.69 0.97
N GLN A 42 4.57 5.07 0.18
CA GLN A 42 4.35 3.73 -0.35
C GLN A 42 4.53 2.68 0.74
N PHE A 43 3.41 2.06 1.15
CA PHE A 43 3.40 0.88 1.99
C PHE A 43 3.40 -0.35 1.08
N CYS A 44 4.41 -1.20 1.22
CA CYS A 44 4.51 -2.45 0.50
C CYS A 44 4.31 -3.65 1.43
N THR A 45 3.57 -4.65 0.99
CA THR A 45 3.31 -5.89 1.75
C THR A 45 3.41 -7.11 0.83
N LEU A 46 3.64 -8.29 1.41
CA LEU A 46 3.64 -9.54 0.67
C LEU A 46 2.20 -10.04 0.48
N MET A 47 1.75 -10.26 -0.76
CA MET A 47 0.49 -10.94 -1.02
C MET A 47 0.69 -12.44 -1.07
N GLY A 48 -0.10 -13.20 -0.31
CA GLY A 48 -0.24 -14.63 -0.58
C GLY A 48 -0.87 -14.83 -1.97
N GLY A 49 -0.18 -15.56 -2.87
CA GLY A 49 -0.71 -15.92 -4.19
C GLY A 49 -0.22 -15.07 -5.38
N VAL A 50 0.59 -14.02 -5.14
CA VAL A 50 1.22 -13.23 -6.21
C VAL A 50 2.74 -13.19 -5.99
N ARG A 51 3.52 -13.34 -7.08
CA ARG A 51 4.99 -13.20 -7.02
C ARG A 51 5.34 -11.71 -6.94
N GLY A 52 5.70 -11.22 -5.76
CA GLY A 52 6.21 -9.85 -5.58
C GLY A 52 5.62 -9.12 -4.37
N GLU A 53 6.06 -7.88 -4.18
CA GLU A 53 5.48 -6.96 -3.22
C GLU A 53 4.24 -6.27 -3.83
N LEU A 54 3.20 -6.11 -3.03
CA LEU A 54 2.07 -5.22 -3.31
C LEU A 54 2.34 -3.87 -2.68
N CYS A 55 2.38 -2.82 -3.48
CA CYS A 55 2.52 -1.46 -2.96
C CYS A 55 1.23 -0.67 -3.14
N ALA A 56 0.90 0.17 -2.15
CA ALA A 56 -0.22 1.09 -2.24
C ALA A 56 0.10 2.25 -3.21
N TYR A 57 -0.78 2.47 -4.18
CA TYR A 57 -0.66 3.55 -5.16
C TYR A 57 -1.97 4.34 -5.26
N ARG A 58 -1.85 5.65 -5.49
CA ARG A 58 -2.95 6.46 -6.00
C ARG A 58 -3.17 6.14 -7.47
N ILE A 59 -4.41 6.26 -7.95
CA ILE A 59 -4.76 5.98 -9.35
C ILE A 59 -3.90 6.79 -10.33
N VAL A 60 -3.65 8.07 -10.02
CA VAL A 60 -2.80 8.95 -10.84
C VAL A 60 -1.32 8.52 -10.90
N GLU A 61 -0.83 7.80 -9.89
CA GLU A 61 0.57 7.34 -9.85
C GLU A 61 0.80 6.16 -10.79
N LEU A 62 -0.24 5.38 -11.08
CA LEU A 62 -0.16 4.23 -11.99
C LEU A 62 0.29 4.64 -13.40
N GLU A 63 -0.06 5.84 -13.86
CA GLU A 63 0.31 6.35 -15.19
C GLU A 63 1.83 6.55 -15.36
N SER A 64 2.54 6.72 -14.25
CA SER A 64 4.00 6.91 -14.21
C SER A 64 4.77 5.61 -14.05
N LEU A 65 4.10 4.49 -13.75
CA LEU A 65 4.73 3.19 -13.64
C LEU A 65 5.18 2.72 -15.03
N GLN A 66 6.42 2.25 -15.10
CA GLN A 66 7.01 1.67 -16.29
C GLN A 66 7.58 0.29 -15.97
N GLY A 67 7.71 -0.56 -16.97
CA GLY A 67 8.31 -1.89 -16.83
C GLY A 67 7.30 -3.04 -16.78
N GLU A 68 7.81 -4.23 -16.45
CA GLU A 68 7.02 -5.45 -16.35
C GLU A 68 6.16 -5.46 -15.07
N GLU A 69 4.99 -6.07 -15.18
CA GLU A 69 3.96 -6.36 -14.15
C GLU A 69 4.29 -5.95 -12.70
N VAL A 70 3.56 -4.97 -12.17
CA VAL A 70 3.77 -4.42 -10.80
C VAL A 70 2.62 -4.80 -9.88
N GLY A 71 2.91 -5.27 -8.66
CA GLY A 71 1.90 -5.51 -7.63
C GLY A 71 1.35 -4.20 -7.06
N VAL A 72 0.03 -4.00 -7.17
CA VAL A 72 -0.63 -2.76 -6.75
C VAL A 72 -1.80 -2.98 -5.79
N MET A 73 -1.95 -2.06 -4.83
CA MET A 73 -3.13 -1.86 -4.01
C MET A 73 -3.68 -0.47 -4.28
N VAL A 74 -4.94 -0.36 -4.68
CA VAL A 74 -5.55 0.90 -5.10
C VAL A 74 -6.94 1.02 -4.49
N ASP A 75 -7.23 2.18 -3.91
CA ASP A 75 -8.58 2.57 -3.49
C ASP A 75 -9.19 3.54 -4.50
N GLY A 76 -10.48 3.38 -4.77
CA GLY A 76 -11.23 4.32 -5.61
C GLY A 76 -12.70 3.92 -5.73
N HIS A 77 -13.42 4.52 -6.67
CA HIS A 77 -14.85 4.25 -6.88
C HIS A 77 -15.04 3.38 -8.10
N LEU A 78 -15.84 2.31 -7.97
CA LEU A 78 -16.05 1.37 -9.06
C LEU A 78 -17.14 1.87 -10.01
N HIS A 79 -16.83 1.96 -11.30
CA HIS A 79 -17.77 2.38 -12.33
C HIS A 79 -17.76 1.46 -13.53
N ARG A 80 -18.84 1.51 -14.31
CA ARG A 80 -18.93 0.90 -15.62
C ARG A 80 -18.65 1.95 -16.68
N SER A 81 -17.77 1.62 -17.63
CA SER A 81 -17.44 2.42 -18.81
C SER A 81 -17.67 1.61 -20.09
N GLU A 82 -17.55 2.25 -21.26
CA GLU A 82 -17.63 1.55 -22.56
C GLU A 82 -16.58 0.42 -22.69
N GLY A 83 -15.43 0.57 -22.03
CA GLY A 83 -14.33 -0.41 -22.06
C GLY A 83 -14.36 -1.46 -20.93
N GLY A 84 -15.46 -1.55 -20.17
CA GLY A 84 -15.59 -2.44 -19.02
C GLY A 84 -15.54 -1.69 -17.68
N LEU A 85 -15.12 -2.40 -16.63
CA LEU A 85 -15.05 -1.84 -15.28
C LEU A 85 -13.82 -0.95 -15.14
N VAL A 86 -14.00 0.17 -14.45
CA VAL A 86 -12.93 1.11 -14.12
C VAL A 86 -13.03 1.49 -12.65
N VAL A 87 -11.89 1.82 -12.06
CA VAL A 87 -11.82 2.46 -10.76
C VAL A 87 -11.35 3.90 -10.94
N THR A 88 -12.13 4.85 -10.44
CA THR A 88 -11.85 6.29 -10.52
C THR A 88 -11.49 6.86 -9.17
N ALA A 89 -10.75 7.96 -9.15
CA ALA A 89 -10.47 8.67 -7.90
C ALA A 89 -11.75 9.30 -7.33
N GLU A 90 -12.60 9.84 -8.21
CA GLU A 90 -13.79 10.61 -7.82
C GLU A 90 -15.07 9.75 -7.78
N PRO A 91 -16.00 9.99 -6.84
CA PRO A 91 -17.27 9.27 -6.73
C PRO A 91 -18.19 9.40 -7.95
N GLY A 92 -18.05 10.47 -8.73
CA GLY A 92 -18.88 10.72 -9.90
C GLY A 92 -18.46 9.95 -11.16
N GLY A 93 -17.44 9.08 -11.07
CA GLY A 93 -16.86 8.40 -12.23
C GLY A 93 -16.06 9.32 -13.14
N THR A 94 -15.64 10.49 -12.65
CA THR A 94 -14.83 11.47 -13.38
C THR A 94 -13.38 11.45 -12.93
N GLY A 95 -12.48 12.01 -13.74
CA GLY A 95 -11.06 12.15 -13.39
C GLY A 95 -10.20 10.92 -13.73
N PRO A 96 -9.03 10.79 -13.08
CA PRO A 96 -8.11 9.69 -13.32
C PRO A 96 -8.78 8.33 -13.06
N ALA A 97 -8.57 7.40 -13.98
CA ALA A 97 -9.21 6.10 -13.98
C ALA A 97 -8.22 5.00 -14.36
N VAL A 98 -8.38 3.82 -13.77
CA VAL A 98 -7.67 2.61 -14.18
C VAL A 98 -8.67 1.53 -14.54
N ARG A 99 -8.41 0.81 -15.63
CA ARG A 99 -9.27 -0.31 -16.07
C ARG A 99 -9.03 -1.53 -15.18
N LEU A 100 -10.11 -2.23 -14.85
CA LEU A 100 -10.04 -3.57 -14.28
C LEU A 100 -10.11 -4.57 -15.43
N GLY A 101 -9.07 -5.38 -15.57
CA GLY A 101 -8.99 -6.46 -16.55
C GLY A 101 -9.71 -7.71 -16.03
N GLU A 102 -9.05 -8.85 -16.11
CA GLU A 102 -9.57 -10.10 -15.56
C GLU A 102 -9.70 -10.03 -14.03
N ILE A 103 -10.88 -10.43 -13.49
CA ILE A 103 -11.13 -10.58 -12.06
C ILE A 103 -11.03 -12.06 -11.69
N LYS A 104 -9.97 -12.42 -10.97
CA LYS A 104 -9.63 -13.79 -10.60
C LYS A 104 -10.20 -14.22 -9.24
N GLN A 105 -10.73 -13.29 -8.45
CA GLN A 105 -11.32 -13.60 -7.14
C GLN A 105 -12.65 -14.35 -7.28
N PRO A 106 -12.84 -15.50 -6.60
CA PRO A 106 -14.15 -16.08 -6.37
C PRO A 106 -14.81 -15.47 -5.11
N PRO A 107 -16.12 -15.19 -5.11
CA PRO A 107 -17.00 -15.24 -6.27
C PRO A 107 -16.76 -14.02 -7.18
N ASN A 108 -16.44 -14.27 -8.46
CA ASN A 108 -16.47 -13.25 -9.52
C ASN A 108 -17.90 -13.10 -10.07
N ASP A 109 -18.89 -13.32 -9.20
CA ASP A 109 -20.29 -13.36 -9.58
C ASP A 109 -20.71 -11.96 -10.04
N ALA A 110 -21.39 -11.91 -11.18
CA ALA A 110 -21.91 -10.67 -11.74
C ALA A 110 -22.77 -9.94 -10.70
N ASP A 111 -23.53 -10.66 -9.88
CA ASP A 111 -24.40 -10.08 -8.84
C ASP A 111 -23.59 -9.33 -7.78
N TYR A 112 -22.43 -9.87 -7.37
CA TYR A 112 -21.53 -9.19 -6.45
C TYR A 112 -21.06 -7.87 -7.05
N ILE A 113 -20.53 -7.90 -8.28
CA ILE A 113 -20.01 -6.71 -8.96
C ILE A 113 -21.11 -5.65 -9.11
N GLN A 114 -22.33 -6.05 -9.50
CA GLN A 114 -23.45 -5.12 -9.62
C GLN A 114 -23.81 -4.47 -8.29
N SER A 115 -23.76 -5.23 -7.19
CA SER A 115 -24.09 -4.72 -5.85
C SER A 115 -23.11 -3.64 -5.33
N ILE A 116 -21.90 -3.57 -5.89
CA ILE A 116 -20.83 -2.66 -5.46
C ILE A 116 -20.51 -1.57 -6.50
N LEU A 117 -21.28 -1.45 -7.58
CA LEU A 117 -21.14 -0.32 -8.51
C LEU A 117 -21.43 1.00 -7.80
N GLY A 118 -20.61 2.01 -8.10
CA GLY A 118 -20.62 3.33 -7.46
C GLY A 118 -19.96 3.37 -6.09
N ALA A 119 -19.70 2.22 -5.45
CA ALA A 119 -19.10 2.16 -4.13
C ALA A 119 -17.60 2.46 -4.17
N LYS A 120 -17.08 2.92 -3.03
CA LYS A 120 -15.64 2.97 -2.81
C LYS A 120 -15.13 1.55 -2.56
N VAL A 121 -14.20 1.11 -3.39
CA VAL A 121 -13.62 -0.22 -3.41
C VAL A 121 -12.12 -0.18 -3.15
N HIS A 122 -11.61 -1.30 -2.65
CA HIS A 122 -10.20 -1.65 -2.57
C HIS A 122 -9.90 -2.70 -3.63
N VAL A 123 -8.90 -2.45 -4.46
CA VAL A 123 -8.45 -3.35 -5.52
C VAL A 123 -7.02 -3.79 -5.24
N ARG A 124 -6.78 -5.10 -5.20
CA ARG A 124 -5.44 -5.69 -5.17
C ARG A 124 -5.21 -6.50 -6.42
N GLY A 125 -4.08 -6.27 -7.06
CA GLY A 125 -3.84 -6.87 -8.35
C GLY A 125 -2.42 -6.74 -8.87
N ILE A 126 -2.26 -7.15 -10.11
CA ILE A 126 -1.07 -6.88 -10.92
C ILE A 126 -1.44 -5.81 -11.96
N TYR A 127 -0.77 -4.66 -11.90
CA TYR A 127 -0.86 -3.62 -12.91
C TYR A 127 0.03 -3.94 -14.10
N ARG A 128 -0.56 -3.92 -15.29
CA ARG A 128 0.11 -4.13 -16.57
C ARG A 128 0.18 -2.80 -17.31
N ALA A 129 1.37 -2.19 -17.34
CA ALA A 129 1.56 -0.83 -17.85
C ALA A 129 1.36 -0.72 -19.37
N ASP A 130 1.58 -1.80 -20.11
CA ASP A 130 1.41 -1.90 -21.56
C ASP A 130 -0.06 -1.77 -22.00
N VAL A 131 -0.97 -2.38 -21.24
CA VAL A 131 -2.42 -2.34 -21.50
C VAL A 131 -3.19 -1.42 -20.54
N ARG A 132 -2.49 -0.82 -19.57
CA ARG A 132 -3.02 0.10 -18.55
C ARG A 132 -4.22 -0.45 -17.79
N GLU A 133 -4.08 -1.68 -17.30
CA GLU A 133 -5.13 -2.35 -16.53
C GLU A 133 -4.59 -3.12 -15.34
N ILE A 134 -5.47 -3.40 -14.38
CA ILE A 134 -5.18 -4.24 -13.23
C ILE A 134 -5.83 -5.61 -13.45
N VAL A 135 -5.02 -6.67 -13.43
CA VAL A 135 -5.50 -8.05 -13.23
C VAL A 135 -5.82 -8.20 -11.74
N VAL A 136 -7.10 -8.37 -11.43
CA VAL A 136 -7.62 -8.25 -10.08
C VAL A 136 -7.61 -9.60 -9.37
N TYR A 137 -6.92 -9.67 -8.24
CA TYR A 137 -6.89 -10.85 -7.37
C TYR A 137 -7.81 -10.69 -6.15
N ASP A 138 -8.09 -9.45 -5.75
CA ASP A 138 -9.02 -9.12 -4.67
C ASP A 138 -9.71 -7.78 -4.97
N LEU A 139 -11.03 -7.76 -4.84
CA LEU A 139 -11.92 -6.62 -5.03
C LEU A 139 -12.92 -6.61 -3.87
N GLY A 140 -12.72 -5.70 -2.93
CA GLY A 140 -13.61 -5.50 -1.78
C GLY A 140 -14.19 -4.10 -1.77
N TRP A 141 -15.30 -3.88 -1.06
CA TRP A 141 -15.73 -2.52 -0.71
C TRP A 141 -14.97 -2.02 0.53
N VAL A 142 -14.67 -0.73 0.58
CA VAL A 142 -14.10 -0.08 1.78
C VAL A 142 -15.20 0.10 2.82
N GLU A 143 -16.37 0.53 2.37
CA GLU A 143 -17.59 0.67 3.17
C GLU A 143 -18.73 -0.07 2.49
N LYS A 144 -19.51 -0.82 3.27
CA LYS A 144 -20.57 -1.65 2.71
C LYS A 144 -21.62 -0.75 2.03
N PRO A 145 -21.94 -0.97 0.74
CA PRO A 145 -23.00 -0.22 0.07
C PRO A 145 -24.33 -0.44 0.80
N ASP A 146 -25.11 0.63 1.01
CA ASP A 146 -26.48 0.48 1.49
C ASP A 146 -27.34 -0.06 0.34
N PRO A 147 -27.95 -1.26 0.48
CA PRO A 147 -28.78 -1.85 -0.58
C PRO A 147 -30.03 -1.03 -0.92
N ARG A 148 -30.36 0.03 -0.17
CA ARG A 148 -31.54 0.89 -0.42
C ARG A 148 -31.24 2.13 -1.27
N THR A 149 -29.97 2.40 -1.58
CA THR A 149 -29.55 3.65 -2.26
C THR A 149 -29.08 3.46 -3.70
N ASN A 150 -29.15 2.24 -4.24
CA ASN A 150 -28.81 1.91 -5.64
C ASN A 150 -30.06 1.63 -6.48
#